data_AF-A0A8T3Q3F1-F1
#
_entry.id   AF-A0A8T3Q3F1-F1
#
_cell.length_a   1.000
_cell.length_b   1.000
_cell.length_c   1.000
_cell.angle_alpha   90.00
_cell.angle_beta   90.00
_cell.angle_gamma   90.00
#
_symmetry.space_group_name_H-M   'P 1'
#
loop_
_entity.id
_entity.type
_entity.pdbx_description
1 polymer ?
#
loop_
_entity_poly.entity_id
_entity_poly.type
_entity_poly.pdbx_seq_one_letter_code
_entity_poly.pdbx_strand_id
1 'polypeptide(L)' 'MIQTTTPSVEGRTITEYLGVVAGEAILGANIVRDLFAGGSMLMVTASGTAVRLGA' A
#
# COMPACT_ATOMS: atom_id res chain seq x y z
N MET A 1 1.63 -5.98 -13.05
CA MET A 1 2.28 -4.90 -12.29
C MET A 1 2.91 -5.53 -11.06
N ILE A 2 4.19 -5.26 -10.76
CA ILE A 2 4.87 -5.81 -9.58
C ILE A 2 4.60 -4.88 -8.39
N GLN A 3 4.17 -5.44 -7.26
CA GLN A 3 4.09 -4.75 -5.97
C GLN A 3 4.95 -5.52 -4.97
N THR A 4 5.81 -4.80 -4.25
CA THR A 4 6.68 -5.41 -3.24
C THR A 4 6.86 -4.47 -2.07
N THR A 5 7.09 -5.04 -0.89
CA THR A 5 7.50 -4.33 0.33
C THR A 5 9.03 -4.28 0.47
N THR A 6 9.76 -4.97 -0.41
CA THR A 6 11.22 -4.88 -0.49
C THR A 6 11.65 -3.64 -1.28
N PRO A 7 12.81 -3.05 -0.96
CA PRO A 7 13.31 -1.87 -1.68
C PRO A 7 13.87 -2.19 -3.08
N SER A 8 14.00 -3.47 -3.45
CA SER A 8 14.50 -3.92 -4.74
C SER A 8 13.84 -5.22 -5.19
N VAL A 9 13.93 -5.50 -6.49
CA VAL A 9 13.44 -6.73 -7.12
C VAL A 9 14.63 -7.44 -7.76
N GLU A 10 14.87 -8.70 -7.39
CA GLU A 10 15.98 -9.47 -7.93
C GLU A 10 15.90 -9.59 -9.46
N GLY A 11 17.06 -9.49 -10.12
CA GLY A 11 17.14 -9.56 -11.58
C GLY A 11 16.52 -8.39 -12.33
N ARG A 12 16.22 -7.27 -11.65
CA ARG A 12 15.68 -6.04 -12.25
C ARG A 12 16.41 -4.82 -11.72
N THR A 13 16.72 -3.88 -12.59
CA THR A 13 17.31 -2.58 -12.19
C THR A 13 16.24 -1.49 -12.20
N ILE A 14 16.22 -0.66 -11.15
CA ILE A 14 15.36 0.54 -11.12
C ILE A 14 15.97 1.57 -12.09
N THR A 15 15.24 1.89 -13.16
CA THR A 15 15.68 2.86 -14.18
C THR A 15 15.19 4.28 -13.90
N GLU A 16 14.11 4.43 -13.13
CA GLU A 16 13.50 5.72 -12.84
C GLU A 16 12.67 5.66 -11.55
N TYR A 17 12.78 6.70 -10.73
CA TYR A 17 11.91 6.92 -9.57
C TYR A 17 10.83 7.93 -9.96
N LEU A 18 9.58 7.49 -9.96
CA LEU A 18 8.43 8.28 -10.41
C LEU A 18 7.80 9.09 -9.27
N GLY A 19 8.33 8.96 -8.05
CA GLY A 19 7.89 9.68 -6.86
C GLY A 19 7.07 8.82 -5.89
N VAL A 20 6.58 9.48 -4.84
CA VAL A 20 5.81 8.85 -3.76
C VAL A 20 4.38 8.60 -4.22
N VAL A 21 3.85 7.43 -3.89
CA VAL A 21 2.46 7.05 -4.09
C VAL A 21 1.83 6.73 -2.73
N ALA A 22 0.57 7.10 -2.57
CA ALA A 22 -0.23 6.79 -1.39
C ALA A 22 -1.59 6.22 -1.82
N GLY A 23 -2.10 5.27 -1.05
CA GLY A 23 -3.42 4.69 -1.21
C GLY A 23 -4.15 4.69 0.13
N GLU A 24 -5.40 5.16 0.12
CA GLU A 24 -6.25 5.23 1.31
C GLU A 24 -7.49 4.36 1.09
N ALA A 25 -7.94 3.71 2.16
CA ALA A 25 -9.16 2.91 2.16
C ALA A 25 -9.91 3.11 3.48
N ILE A 26 -11.23 3.24 3.40
CA ILE A 26 -12.12 3.29 4.57
C ILE A 26 -12.78 1.92 4.72
N LEU A 27 -12.52 1.26 5.85
CA LEU A 27 -13.09 -0.02 6.23
C LEU A 27 -14.34 0.20 7.11
N GLY A 28 -15.45 -0.41 6.70
CA GLY A 28 -16.76 -0.30 7.36
C GLY A 28 -16.97 -1.25 8.55
N ALA A 29 -18.06 -1.00 9.28
CA ALA A 29 -18.36 -1.50 10.62
C ALA A 29 -18.33 -3.03 10.86
N ASN A 30 -18.39 -3.88 9.82
CA ASN A 30 -18.40 -5.33 10.02
C ASN A 30 -17.03 -5.97 10.29
N ILE A 31 -15.92 -5.24 10.08
CA ILE A 31 -14.58 -5.65 10.53
C ILE A 31 -14.37 -5.34 12.02
N VAL A 32 -15.21 -4.47 12.60
CA VAL A 32 -15.11 -3.96 13.96
C VAL A 32 -15.96 -4.75 14.96
N ARG A 33 -16.73 -5.76 14.53
CA ARG A 33 -17.52 -6.59 15.46
C ARG A 33 -16.65 -7.33 16.48
N ASP A 34 -15.38 -7.56 16.16
CA ASP A 34 -14.41 -8.18 17.06
C ASP A 34 -13.51 -7.17 17.81
N LEU A 35 -13.55 -5.87 17.48
CA LEU A 35 -12.62 -4.88 18.05
C LEU A 35 -13.30 -3.84 18.95
N PHE A 36 -14.50 -3.34 18.64
CA PHE A 36 -15.15 -2.31 19.46
C PHE A 36 -16.68 -2.34 19.33
N ALA A 37 -17.39 -2.42 20.46
CA ALA A 37 -18.86 -2.48 20.58
C ALA A 37 -19.61 -1.18 20.18
N GLY A 38 -19.09 -0.41 19.22
CA GLY A 38 -19.68 0.83 18.73
C GLY A 38 -19.28 1.04 17.27
N GLY A 39 -20.28 1.21 16.40
CA GLY A 39 -20.09 1.33 14.95
C GLY A 39 -19.15 2.48 14.58
N SER A 40 -17.88 2.15 14.35
CA SER A 40 -16.82 3.09 14.00
C SER A 40 -16.25 2.71 12.64
N MET A 41 -16.08 3.69 11.74
CA MET A 41 -15.34 3.50 10.49
C MET A 41 -13.83 3.52 10.79
N LEU A 42 -13.05 2.68 10.10
CA LEU A 42 -11.59 2.66 10.23
C LEU A 42 -10.94 3.13 8.93
N MET A 43 -10.10 4.15 9.00
CA MET A 43 -9.28 4.59 7.86
C MET A 43 -7.94 3.84 7.88
N VAL A 44 -7.52 3.33 6.72
CA VAL A 44 -6.22 2.70 6.50
C VAL A 44 -5.50 3.42 5.37
N THR A 45 -4.22 3.69 5.57
CA THR A 45 -3.35 4.32 4.56
C THR A 45 -2.13 3.44 4.33
N ALA A 46 -1.65 3.40 3.09
CA ALA A 46 -0.40 2.78 2.70
C ALA A 46 0.35 3.72 1.77
N SER A 47 1.67 3.81 1.93
CA SER A 47 2.55 4.62 1.08
C SER A 47 3.68 3.77 0.50
N GLY A 48 4.22 4.23 -0.62
CA GLY A 48 5.35 3.61 -1.29
C GLY A 48 5.96 4.53 -2.34
N THR A 49 6.91 4.00 -3.10
CA THR A 49 7.57 4.74 -4.18
C THR A 49 7.30 4.04 -5.50
N ALA A 50 6.76 4.76 -6.48
CA ALA A 50 6.61 4.23 -7.82
C ALA A 50 7.97 4.22 -8.52
N VAL A 51 8.35 3.05 -9.04
CA VAL A 51 9.62 2.87 -9.75
C VAL A 51 9.40 2.18 -11.08
N ARG A 52 10.16 2.59 -12.09
CA ARG A 52 10.21 1.91 -13.38
C ARG A 52 11.34 0.87 -13.34
N LEU A 53 11.00 -0.38 -13.63
CA LEU A 53 11.95 -1.49 -13.63
C LEU A 53 12.40 -1.79 -15.05
N GLY A 54 13.69 -1.62 -15.32
CA GLY A 54 14.37 -2.10 -16.52
C GLY A 54 14.62 -3.61 -16.48
N ALA A 55 15.02 -4.16 -17.62
CA ALA A 55 15.52 -5.52 -17.75
C ALA A 55 16.98 -5.59 -17.30
#